data_AF-A0AAD7DVK7-F1
#
_entry.id   AF-A0AAD7DVK7-F1
#
_cell.length_a   1.000
_cell.length_b   1.000
_cell.length_c   1.000
_cell.angle_alpha   90.00
_cell.angle_beta   90.00
_cell.angle_gamma   90.00
#
_symmetry.space_group_name_H-M   'P 1'
#
loop_
_entity.id
_entity.type
_entity.pdbx_description
1 polymer ?
#
loop_
_entity_poly.entity_id
_entity_poly.type
_entity_poly.pdbx_seq_one_letter_code
_entity_poly.pdbx_strand_id
1 'polypeptide(L)'
;MPNKFELYGILISTAILTLFFISTHRCILPQRRAIHHTTQDGIRRLLDRPSASKTALLRSRASANARLVGAFHLTNTFVSPDPAIHSAFRLKSTALLQMAQRDWRDFTDVALQSVEFALPDRTTEFHTFVQAATLSTVIVGLLDPTANITALASTDVKAVADLITRIWILSKKPERIPTHLLQKLNDHLRQLMPDEDAYPNPLDFVITTWEVLWRVVGVTVAHVHADAVACEAFRDLNENPGFLQFRAARLARTSPSAEHYINEALRDVSTPFPGGSPPSPSYP
;
A
#
# COMPACT_ATOMS: atom_id res chain seq x y z
N MET A 1 50.97 -16.53 27.82
CA MET A 1 49.62 -16.97 28.17
C MET A 1 49.03 -15.93 29.11
N PRO A 2 48.01 -15.15 28.68
CA PRO A 2 47.41 -14.13 29.53
C PRO A 2 46.77 -14.78 30.77
N ASN A 3 46.97 -14.15 31.91
CA ASN A 3 46.57 -14.66 33.21
C ASN A 3 45.03 -14.75 33.26
N LYS A 4 44.46 -15.88 33.70
CA LYS A 4 43.00 -16.12 33.65
C LYS A 4 42.18 -14.97 34.27
N PHE A 5 42.76 -14.24 35.23
CA PHE A 5 42.17 -13.06 35.87
C PHE A 5 41.97 -11.85 34.95
N GLU A 6 42.86 -11.60 33.97
CA GLU A 6 42.71 -10.47 33.03
C GLU A 6 41.56 -10.74 32.03
N LEU A 7 41.36 -12.01 31.65
CA LEU A 7 40.27 -12.40 30.76
C LEU A 7 38.90 -12.22 31.42
N TYR A 8 38.78 -12.54 32.73
CA TYR A 8 37.55 -12.29 33.48
C TYR A 8 37.26 -10.80 33.65
N GLY A 9 38.29 -9.97 33.87
CA GLY A 9 38.12 -8.52 33.95
C GLY A 9 37.57 -7.91 32.66
N ILE A 10 38.07 -8.34 31.50
CA ILE A 10 37.59 -7.89 30.19
C ILE A 10 36.15 -8.36 29.95
N LEU A 11 35.82 -9.61 30.26
CA LEU A 11 34.47 -10.17 30.08
C LEU A 11 33.43 -9.51 30.99
N ILE A 12 33.79 -9.22 32.24
CA ILE A 12 32.90 -8.51 33.18
C ILE A 12 32.71 -7.06 32.73
N SER A 13 33.78 -6.39 32.29
CA SER A 13 33.71 -5.00 31.82
C SER A 13 32.89 -4.87 30.54
N THR A 14 33.01 -5.83 29.60
CA THR A 14 32.16 -5.86 28.40
C THR A 14 30.71 -6.16 28.75
N ALA A 15 30.44 -7.12 29.64
CA ALA A 15 29.07 -7.40 30.09
C ALA A 15 28.41 -6.17 30.76
N ILE A 16 29.15 -5.44 31.61
CA ILE A 16 28.67 -4.22 32.25
C ILE A 16 28.42 -3.11 31.22
N LEU A 17 29.33 -2.91 30.26
CA LEU A 17 29.16 -1.93 29.18
C LEU A 17 27.97 -2.27 28.27
N THR A 18 27.76 -3.55 27.94
CA THR A 18 26.61 -4.00 27.15
C THR A 18 25.30 -3.81 27.92
N LEU A 19 25.26 -4.14 29.21
CA LEU A 19 24.08 -3.92 30.06
C LEU A 19 23.80 -2.42 30.22
N PHE A 20 24.82 -1.58 30.36
CA PHE A 20 24.69 -0.13 30.42
C PHE A 20 24.20 0.46 29.10
N PHE A 21 24.70 -0.03 27.96
CA PHE A 21 24.20 0.36 26.63
C PHE A 21 22.74 -0.08 26.43
N ILE A 22 22.36 -1.29 26.85
CA ILE A 22 20.98 -1.78 26.78
C ILE A 22 20.06 -0.96 27.69
N SER A 23 20.50 -0.65 28.92
CA SER A 23 19.70 0.15 29.87
C SER A 23 19.57 1.61 29.42
N THR A 24 20.62 2.21 28.88
CA THR A 24 20.58 3.59 28.37
C THR A 24 19.80 3.69 27.06
N HIS A 25 19.93 2.75 26.11
CA HIS A 25 19.09 2.73 24.91
C HIS A 25 17.62 2.41 25.20
N ARG A 26 17.32 1.56 26.19
CA ARG A 26 15.93 1.30 26.62
C ARG A 26 15.33 2.44 27.44
N CYS A 27 16.13 3.24 28.13
CA CYS A 27 15.66 4.41 28.88
C CYS A 27 15.59 5.70 28.05
N ILE A 28 16.38 5.86 26.99
CA ILE A 28 16.44 7.09 26.19
C ILE A 28 15.47 7.08 25.00
N LEU A 29 15.08 5.91 24.50
CA LEU A 29 13.96 5.85 23.58
C LEU A 29 12.67 5.84 24.41
N PRO A 30 11.78 6.85 24.30
CA PRO A 30 10.50 6.80 24.96
C PRO A 30 9.81 5.52 24.51
N GLN A 31 9.70 4.57 25.43
CA GLN A 31 8.95 3.35 25.22
C GLN A 31 7.51 3.80 24.99
N ARG A 32 7.12 3.96 23.72
CA ARG A 32 5.73 4.23 23.36
C ARG A 32 4.96 3.05 23.93
N ARG A 33 4.30 3.24 25.08
CA ARG A 33 3.36 2.26 25.61
C ARG A 33 2.40 1.94 24.48
N ALA A 34 2.46 0.72 23.98
CA ALA A 34 1.47 0.25 23.02
C ALA A 34 0.13 0.27 23.75
N ILE A 35 -0.75 1.19 23.33
CA ILE A 35 -2.10 1.26 23.88
C ILE A 35 -2.91 0.23 23.10
N HIS A 36 -3.20 -0.89 23.74
CA HIS A 36 -4.08 -1.91 23.19
C HIS A 36 -5.52 -1.59 23.56
N HIS A 37 -6.37 -1.39 22.57
CA HIS A 37 -7.81 -1.26 22.77
C HIS A 37 -8.48 -2.60 22.51
N THR A 38 -9.14 -3.16 23.52
CA THR A 38 -9.87 -4.44 23.42
C THR A 38 -11.35 -4.24 23.07
N THR A 39 -11.81 -2.98 22.98
CA THR A 39 -13.20 -2.65 22.66
C THR A 39 -13.29 -1.85 21.36
N GLN A 40 -14.35 -2.07 20.59
CA GLN A 40 -14.62 -1.32 19.35
C GLN A 40 -14.71 0.18 19.63
N ASP A 41 -15.32 0.59 20.75
CA ASP A 41 -15.40 2.00 21.14
C ASP A 41 -14.05 2.61 21.53
N GLY A 42 -13.13 1.80 22.07
CA GLY A 42 -11.76 2.22 22.32
C GLY A 42 -11.01 2.47 21.01
N ILE A 43 -11.16 1.57 20.03
CA ILE A 43 -10.60 1.72 18.70
C ILE A 43 -11.20 2.95 17.99
N ARG A 44 -12.52 3.11 18.02
CA ARG A 44 -13.20 4.28 17.44
C ARG A 44 -12.69 5.58 18.05
N ARG A 45 -12.59 5.69 19.38
CA ARG A 45 -12.04 6.89 20.03
C ARG A 45 -10.57 7.16 19.70
N LEU A 46 -9.79 6.12 19.43
CA LEU A 46 -8.39 6.26 19.01
C LEU A 46 -8.28 6.79 17.57
N LEU A 47 -9.12 6.27 16.68
CA LEU A 47 -9.14 6.61 15.25
C LEU A 47 -9.82 7.96 15.00
N ASP A 48 -11.05 8.11 15.51
CA ASP A 48 -11.80 9.35 15.52
C ASP A 48 -11.41 10.13 16.77
N ARG A 49 -10.25 10.80 16.75
CA ARG A 49 -9.87 11.75 17.82
C ARG A 49 -10.79 12.97 17.71
N PRO A 50 -11.91 13.07 18.45
CA PRO A 50 -12.95 14.06 18.14
C PRO A 50 -12.47 15.49 18.45
N SER A 51 -11.44 15.60 19.28
CA SER A 51 -10.80 16.86 19.68
C SER A 51 -9.58 17.25 18.83
N ALA A 52 -9.12 16.40 17.90
CA ALA A 52 -7.97 16.72 17.06
C ALA A 52 -8.39 17.66 15.93
N SER A 53 -7.77 18.83 15.84
CA SER A 53 -8.00 19.73 14.70
C SER A 53 -7.55 19.05 13.39
N LYS A 54 -8.21 19.40 12.28
CA LYS A 54 -7.82 18.92 10.94
C LYS A 54 -6.32 19.10 10.69
N THR A 55 -5.77 20.26 11.05
CA THR A 55 -4.33 20.56 10.93
C THR A 55 -3.46 19.61 11.75
N ALA A 56 -3.87 19.23 12.97
CA ALA A 56 -3.14 18.27 13.78
C ALA A 56 -3.15 16.87 13.13
N LEU A 57 -4.27 16.45 12.55
CA LEU A 57 -4.37 15.18 11.82
C LEU A 57 -3.48 15.17 10.57
N LEU A 58 -3.53 16.23 9.76
CA LEU A 58 -2.68 16.38 8.56
C LEU A 58 -1.19 16.35 8.94
N ARG A 59 -0.81 17.06 10.01
CA ARG A 59 0.58 17.05 10.53
C ARG A 59 1.02 15.68 11.02
N SER A 60 0.16 14.97 11.74
CA SER A 60 0.46 13.62 12.21
C SER A 60 0.71 12.67 11.04
N ARG A 61 -0.12 12.73 9.98
CA ARG A 61 0.06 11.94 8.75
C ARG A 61 1.34 12.31 8.02
N ALA A 62 1.57 13.61 7.78
CA ALA A 62 2.76 14.11 7.11
C ALA A 62 4.03 13.65 7.82
N SER A 63 4.07 13.75 9.14
CA SER A 63 5.20 13.29 9.96
C SER A 63 5.43 11.79 9.84
N ALA A 64 4.38 10.96 9.89
CA ALA A 64 4.49 9.50 9.73
C ALA A 64 4.99 9.09 8.33
N ASN A 65 4.83 9.95 7.33
CA ASN A 65 5.22 9.72 5.93
C ASN A 65 6.40 10.58 5.47
N ALA A 66 7.07 11.32 6.36
CA ALA A 66 8.13 12.25 5.99
C ALA A 66 9.26 11.59 5.17
N ARG A 67 9.55 10.31 5.45
CA ARG A 67 10.53 9.51 4.68
C ARG A 67 10.20 9.41 3.18
N LEU A 68 8.91 9.44 2.82
CA LEU A 68 8.47 9.32 1.43
C LEU A 68 8.78 10.56 0.60
N VAL A 69 8.96 11.73 1.23
CA VAL A 69 9.44 12.95 0.56
C VAL A 69 10.84 12.69 0.01
N GLY A 70 11.76 12.18 0.83
CA GLY A 70 13.11 11.86 0.39
C GLY A 70 13.19 10.68 -0.57
N ALA A 71 12.28 9.71 -0.45
CA ALA A 71 12.32 8.49 -1.25
C ALA A 71 11.72 8.64 -2.66
N PHE A 72 10.64 9.42 -2.79
CA PHE A 72 9.85 9.51 -4.01
C PHE A 72 9.60 10.96 -4.47
N HIS A 73 10.12 11.95 -3.74
CA HIS A 73 9.85 13.37 -3.99
C HIS A 73 8.34 13.69 -4.00
N LEU A 74 7.57 13.03 -3.13
CA LEU A 74 6.14 13.30 -3.01
C LEU A 74 5.89 14.74 -2.53
N THR A 75 4.83 15.34 -3.05
CA THR A 75 4.35 16.69 -2.66
C THR A 75 2.88 16.69 -2.25
N ASN A 76 2.22 15.55 -2.36
CA ASN A 76 0.80 15.41 -2.12
C ASN A 76 0.38 15.49 -0.63
N THR A 77 -0.92 15.26 -0.42
CA THR A 77 -1.54 15.24 0.90
C THR A 77 -0.82 14.32 1.89
N PHE A 78 -0.28 13.15 1.50
CA PHE A 78 0.28 12.19 2.47
C PHE A 78 1.48 12.72 3.23
N VAL A 79 2.26 13.58 2.58
CA VAL A 79 3.51 14.12 3.11
C VAL A 79 3.43 15.60 3.48
N SER A 80 2.38 16.30 3.06
CA SER A 80 2.15 17.70 3.40
C SER A 80 1.14 17.90 4.53
N PRO A 81 1.46 18.73 5.55
CA PRO A 81 0.50 19.13 6.57
C PRO A 81 -0.44 20.27 6.12
N ASP A 82 -0.23 20.83 4.92
CA ASP A 82 -0.95 21.99 4.42
C ASP A 82 -2.41 21.67 4.04
N PRO A 83 -3.41 22.34 4.66
CA PRO A 83 -4.82 22.19 4.30
C PRO A 83 -5.14 22.52 2.84
N ALA A 84 -4.40 23.43 2.19
CA ALA A 84 -4.61 23.80 0.79
C ALA A 84 -4.21 22.65 -0.14
N ILE A 85 -3.01 22.09 0.03
CA ILE A 85 -2.54 20.89 -0.69
C ILE A 85 -3.51 19.72 -0.48
N HIS A 86 -3.97 19.51 0.76
CA HIS A 86 -4.95 18.46 1.03
C HIS A 86 -6.29 18.68 0.31
N SER A 87 -6.79 19.91 0.29
CA SER A 87 -8.06 20.24 -0.37
C SER A 87 -7.97 20.09 -1.89
N ALA A 88 -6.86 20.55 -2.49
CA ALA A 88 -6.60 20.41 -3.92
C ALA A 88 -6.47 18.94 -4.33
N PHE A 89 -5.70 18.15 -3.57
CA PHE A 89 -5.58 16.71 -3.80
C PHE A 89 -6.93 16.01 -3.70
N ARG A 90 -7.70 16.28 -2.65
CA ARG A 90 -9.03 15.67 -2.46
C ARG A 90 -9.97 16.00 -3.60
N LEU A 91 -9.99 17.26 -4.06
CA LEU A 91 -10.83 17.68 -5.19
C LEU A 91 -10.47 16.88 -6.45
N LYS A 92 -9.18 16.79 -6.78
CA LYS A 92 -8.71 16.04 -7.95
C LYS A 92 -9.01 14.54 -7.82
N SER A 93 -8.68 13.90 -6.69
CA SER A 93 -8.99 12.48 -6.47
C SER A 93 -10.49 12.18 -6.51
N THR A 94 -11.34 13.05 -5.95
CA THR A 94 -12.80 12.90 -6.03
C THR A 94 -13.28 12.98 -7.47
N ALA A 95 -12.75 13.91 -8.28
CA ALA A 95 -13.11 14.00 -9.70
C ALA A 95 -12.75 12.73 -10.47
N LEU A 96 -11.54 12.18 -10.26
CA LEU A 96 -11.11 10.93 -10.89
C LEU A 96 -12.03 9.75 -10.51
N LEU A 97 -12.35 9.61 -9.22
CA LEU A 97 -13.26 8.56 -8.74
C LEU A 97 -14.68 8.72 -9.29
N GLN A 98 -15.19 9.95 -9.37
CA GLN A 98 -16.51 10.22 -9.93
C GLN A 98 -16.56 9.89 -11.43
N MET A 99 -15.49 10.13 -12.17
CA MET A 99 -15.40 9.73 -13.58
C MET A 99 -15.46 8.21 -13.70
N ALA A 100 -14.64 7.48 -12.94
CA ALA A 100 -14.67 6.01 -12.95
C ALA A 100 -16.04 5.43 -12.51
N GLN A 101 -16.74 6.09 -11.59
CA GLN A 101 -18.06 5.64 -11.12
C GLN A 101 -19.21 5.90 -12.10
N ARG A 102 -19.03 6.80 -13.09
CA ARG A 102 -20.09 7.09 -14.07
C ARG A 102 -20.34 5.90 -14.98
N ASP A 103 -19.28 5.16 -15.32
CA ASP A 103 -19.37 3.99 -16.18
C ASP A 103 -18.62 2.80 -15.57
N TRP A 104 -19.34 2.07 -14.72
CA TRP A 104 -18.82 0.86 -14.09
C TRP A 104 -18.52 -0.24 -15.11
N ARG A 105 -19.18 -0.24 -16.26
CA ARG A 105 -18.94 -1.25 -17.30
C ARG A 105 -17.60 -0.96 -17.98
N ASP A 106 -17.38 0.27 -18.42
CA ASP A 106 -16.09 0.67 -19.00
C ASP A 106 -14.94 0.41 -18.03
N PHE A 107 -15.11 0.73 -16.74
CA PHE A 107 -14.09 0.45 -15.73
C PHE A 107 -13.85 -1.06 -15.52
N THR A 108 -14.91 -1.87 -15.58
CA THR A 108 -14.79 -3.33 -15.51
C THR A 108 -14.05 -3.89 -16.73
N ASP A 109 -14.35 -3.39 -17.92
CA ASP A 109 -13.69 -3.78 -19.15
C ASP A 109 -12.19 -3.43 -19.12
N VAL A 110 -11.83 -2.26 -18.61
CA VAL A 110 -10.42 -1.87 -18.38
C VAL A 110 -9.74 -2.80 -17.38
N ALA A 111 -10.42 -3.20 -16.31
CA ALA A 111 -9.87 -4.13 -15.32
C ALA A 111 -9.65 -5.53 -15.92
N LEU A 112 -10.60 -6.03 -16.72
CA LEU A 112 -10.48 -7.31 -17.43
C LEU A 112 -9.31 -7.29 -18.42
N GLN A 113 -9.23 -6.26 -19.26
CA GLN A 113 -8.10 -6.08 -20.18
C GLN A 113 -6.77 -5.98 -19.44
N SER A 114 -6.74 -5.35 -18.25
CA SER A 114 -5.53 -5.24 -17.43
C SER A 114 -5.09 -6.58 -16.88
N VAL A 115 -6.05 -7.43 -16.50
CA VAL A 115 -5.79 -8.81 -16.08
C VAL A 115 -5.20 -9.59 -17.24
N GLU A 116 -5.84 -9.57 -18.41
CA GLU A 116 -5.35 -10.26 -19.61
C GLU A 116 -3.95 -9.78 -20.02
N PHE A 117 -3.71 -8.47 -20.00
CA PHE A 117 -2.41 -7.87 -20.27
C PHE A 117 -1.32 -8.29 -19.26
N ALA A 118 -1.70 -8.48 -18.00
CA ALA A 118 -0.77 -8.89 -16.94
C ALA A 118 -0.53 -10.40 -16.92
N LEU A 119 -1.40 -11.20 -17.55
CA LEU A 119 -1.24 -12.64 -17.62
C LEU A 119 0.06 -12.97 -18.38
N PRO A 120 0.99 -13.69 -17.74
CA PRO A 120 2.20 -14.16 -18.42
C PRO A 120 1.91 -15.28 -19.42
N ASP A 121 2.77 -15.42 -20.44
CA ASP A 121 2.79 -16.61 -21.32
C ASP A 121 3.18 -17.91 -20.57
N ARG A 122 3.72 -17.78 -19.35
CA ARG A 122 4.25 -18.86 -18.49
C ARG A 122 3.82 -18.65 -17.04
N THR A 123 4.41 -19.35 -16.08
CA THR A 123 4.16 -19.08 -14.65
C THR A 123 4.78 -17.75 -14.20
N THR A 124 4.11 -17.06 -13.28
CA THR A 124 4.64 -15.87 -12.61
C THR A 124 4.27 -15.87 -11.13
N GLU A 125 4.99 -15.09 -10.34
CA GLU A 125 4.68 -14.89 -8.93
C GLU A 125 3.36 -14.13 -8.78
N PHE A 126 2.49 -14.60 -7.88
CA PHE A 126 1.16 -14.03 -7.67
C PHE A 126 1.20 -12.51 -7.41
N HIS A 127 2.14 -12.05 -6.58
CA HIS A 127 2.27 -10.62 -6.26
C HIS A 127 2.64 -9.79 -7.50
N THR A 128 3.54 -10.27 -8.35
CA THR A 128 3.94 -9.59 -9.58
C THR A 128 2.77 -9.43 -10.53
N PHE A 129 1.97 -10.50 -10.70
CA PHE A 129 0.74 -10.46 -11.50
C PHE A 129 -0.26 -9.44 -10.97
N VAL A 130 -0.61 -9.52 -9.67
CA VAL A 130 -1.57 -8.61 -9.03
C VAL A 130 -1.10 -7.15 -9.12
N GLN A 131 0.18 -6.91 -8.86
CA GLN A 131 0.77 -5.57 -8.94
C GLN A 131 0.67 -4.98 -10.35
N ALA A 132 1.01 -5.75 -11.38
CA ALA A 132 0.94 -5.31 -12.77
C ALA A 132 -0.50 -5.06 -13.22
N ALA A 133 -1.42 -6.01 -12.99
CA ALA A 133 -2.83 -5.86 -13.34
C ALA A 133 -3.47 -4.64 -12.66
N THR A 134 -3.18 -4.45 -11.37
CA THR A 134 -3.69 -3.31 -10.61
C THR A 134 -3.10 -2.00 -11.12
N LEU A 135 -1.80 -1.96 -11.44
CA LEU A 135 -1.15 -0.75 -11.94
C LEU A 135 -1.72 -0.31 -13.29
N SER A 136 -1.87 -1.25 -14.24
CA SER A 136 -2.50 -0.97 -15.54
C SER A 136 -3.94 -0.46 -15.37
N THR A 137 -4.72 -1.08 -14.47
CA THR A 137 -6.08 -0.65 -14.17
C THR A 137 -6.11 0.77 -13.58
N VAL A 138 -5.19 1.11 -12.68
CA VAL A 138 -5.10 2.45 -12.10
C VAL A 138 -4.71 3.48 -13.16
N ILE A 139 -3.71 3.17 -14.00
CA ILE A 139 -3.24 4.11 -15.02
C ILE A 139 -4.36 4.37 -16.02
N VAL A 140 -4.93 3.35 -16.65
CA VAL A 140 -5.93 3.53 -17.72
C VAL A 140 -7.33 3.81 -17.17
N GLY A 141 -7.75 3.10 -16.13
CA GLY A 141 -9.12 3.22 -15.62
C GLY A 141 -9.36 4.43 -14.74
N LEU A 142 -8.31 5.03 -14.17
CA LEU A 142 -8.46 6.13 -13.22
C LEU A 142 -7.65 7.37 -13.58
N LEU A 143 -6.36 7.24 -13.91
CA LEU A 143 -5.47 8.40 -14.07
C LEU A 143 -5.50 8.96 -15.49
N ASP A 144 -5.59 8.11 -16.51
CA ASP A 144 -5.67 8.51 -17.90
C ASP A 144 -6.72 7.65 -18.64
N PRO A 145 -8.01 8.02 -18.54
CA PRO A 145 -9.10 7.35 -19.26
C PRO A 145 -8.99 7.42 -20.79
N THR A 146 -8.06 8.22 -21.32
CA THR A 146 -7.82 8.30 -22.77
C THR A 146 -6.75 7.33 -23.25
N ALA A 147 -5.98 6.75 -22.32
CA ALA A 147 -4.97 5.74 -22.62
C ALA A 147 -5.61 4.42 -23.07
N ASN A 148 -4.85 3.64 -23.83
CA ASN A 148 -5.24 2.29 -24.23
C ASN A 148 -4.30 1.27 -23.55
N ILE A 149 -4.86 0.24 -22.92
CA ILE A 149 -4.09 -0.84 -22.29
C ILE A 149 -3.11 -1.49 -23.25
N THR A 150 -3.50 -1.69 -24.51
CA THR A 150 -2.65 -2.36 -25.49
C THR A 150 -1.47 -1.50 -25.96
N ALA A 151 -1.53 -0.18 -25.69
CA ALA A 151 -0.42 0.73 -25.93
C ALA A 151 0.60 0.76 -24.78
N LEU A 152 0.28 0.20 -23.62
CA LEU A 152 1.22 0.13 -22.50
C LEU A 152 2.29 -0.94 -22.76
N ALA A 153 3.54 -0.61 -22.48
CA ALA A 153 4.60 -1.60 -22.47
C ALA A 153 4.60 -2.42 -21.17
N SER A 154 4.40 -3.73 -21.26
CA SER A 154 4.38 -4.64 -20.09
C SER A 154 5.69 -4.56 -19.28
N THR A 155 6.81 -4.30 -19.95
CA THR A 155 8.12 -4.08 -19.33
C THR A 155 8.13 -2.85 -18.42
N ASP A 156 7.49 -1.76 -18.82
CA ASP A 156 7.45 -0.52 -18.05
C ASP A 156 6.51 -0.64 -16.85
N VAL A 157 5.34 -1.26 -17.02
CA VAL A 157 4.40 -1.54 -15.93
C VAL A 157 5.06 -2.38 -14.83
N LYS A 158 5.74 -3.47 -15.21
CA LYS A 158 6.45 -4.34 -14.26
C LYS A 158 7.62 -3.61 -13.59
N ALA A 159 8.38 -2.83 -14.35
CA ALA A 159 9.50 -2.06 -13.81
C ALA A 159 9.03 -1.01 -12.80
N VAL A 160 7.95 -0.28 -13.07
CA VAL A 160 7.37 0.70 -12.14
C VAL A 160 6.91 0.02 -10.85
N ALA A 161 6.15 -1.08 -10.95
CA ALA A 161 5.68 -1.82 -9.77
C ALA A 161 6.83 -2.32 -8.88
N ASP A 162 7.87 -2.93 -9.47
CA ASP A 162 9.06 -3.39 -8.76
C ASP A 162 9.82 -2.23 -8.11
N LEU A 163 10.09 -1.16 -8.87
CA LEU A 163 10.87 -0.02 -8.39
C LEU A 163 10.13 0.72 -7.26
N ILE A 164 8.81 0.90 -7.33
CA ILE A 164 8.04 1.47 -6.22
C ILE A 164 8.18 0.57 -4.99
N THR A 165 7.97 -0.74 -5.13
CA THR A 165 8.08 -1.69 -4.00
C THR A 165 9.47 -1.65 -3.38
N ARG A 166 10.52 -1.66 -4.21
CA ARG A 166 11.91 -1.64 -3.78
C ARG A 166 12.28 -0.34 -3.07
N ILE A 167 11.95 0.82 -3.65
CA ILE A 167 12.20 2.12 -3.02
C ILE A 167 11.41 2.25 -1.72
N TRP A 168 10.17 1.75 -1.68
CA TRP A 168 9.35 1.74 -0.46
C TRP A 168 9.99 0.92 0.66
N ILE A 169 10.52 -0.26 0.35
CA ILE A 169 11.26 -1.09 1.32
C ILE A 169 12.52 -0.37 1.80
N LEU A 170 13.31 0.18 0.88
CA LEU A 170 14.55 0.90 1.21
C LEU A 170 14.29 2.15 2.05
N SER A 171 13.16 2.85 1.83
CA SER A 171 12.79 4.04 2.62
C SER A 171 12.63 3.79 4.12
N LYS A 172 12.40 2.52 4.50
CA LYS A 172 12.24 2.11 5.90
C LYS A 172 13.58 1.83 6.59
N LYS A 173 14.68 1.77 5.84
CA LYS A 173 16.01 1.49 6.35
C LYS A 173 16.81 2.79 6.50
N PRO A 174 17.83 2.84 7.38
CA PRO A 174 18.64 4.04 7.58
C PRO A 174 19.57 4.35 6.39
N GLU A 175 19.84 3.39 5.51
CA GLU A 175 20.73 3.60 4.37
C GLU A 175 20.13 4.54 3.31
N ARG A 176 21.01 5.29 2.65
CA ARG A 176 20.60 6.18 1.56
C ARG A 176 20.09 5.35 0.37
N ILE A 177 18.90 5.71 -0.12
CA ILE A 177 18.33 5.11 -1.33
C ILE A 177 19.20 5.51 -2.53
N PRO A 178 19.64 4.54 -3.36
CA PRO A 178 20.40 4.87 -4.57
C PRO A 178 19.60 5.75 -5.52
N THR A 179 20.16 6.90 -5.90
CA THR A 179 19.48 7.93 -6.71
C THR A 179 19.04 7.43 -8.09
N HIS A 180 19.79 6.50 -8.68
CA HIS A 180 19.46 5.91 -9.99
C HIS A 180 18.13 5.13 -9.99
N LEU A 181 17.65 4.64 -8.84
CA LEU A 181 16.37 3.93 -8.77
C LEU A 181 15.19 4.86 -9.01
N LEU A 182 15.21 6.05 -8.39
CA LEU A 182 14.15 7.04 -8.57
C LEU A 182 14.18 7.61 -10.00
N GLN A 183 15.37 7.83 -10.58
CA GLN A 183 15.48 8.24 -11.98
C GLN A 183 14.85 7.20 -12.89
N LYS A 184 15.27 5.93 -12.76
CA LYS A 184 14.74 4.83 -13.58
C LYS A 184 13.22 4.67 -13.41
N LEU A 185 12.70 4.85 -12.20
CA LEU A 185 11.27 4.82 -11.93
C LEU A 185 10.55 5.92 -12.70
N ASN A 186 11.04 7.16 -12.64
CA ASN A 186 10.45 8.27 -13.37
C ASN A 186 10.52 8.07 -14.89
N ASP A 187 11.62 7.52 -15.41
CA ASP A 187 11.78 7.24 -16.84
C ASP A 187 10.69 6.27 -17.34
N HIS A 188 10.51 5.13 -16.67
CA HIS A 188 9.45 4.17 -17.02
C HIS A 188 8.05 4.76 -16.80
N LEU A 189 7.85 5.52 -15.71
CA LEU A 189 6.55 6.10 -15.42
C LEU A 189 6.14 7.16 -16.44
N ARG A 190 7.10 7.89 -17.02
CA ARG A 190 6.84 8.84 -18.10
C ARG A 190 6.51 8.17 -19.43
N GLN A 191 6.99 6.95 -19.68
CA GLN A 191 6.51 6.16 -20.82
C GLN A 191 5.03 5.78 -20.65
N LEU A 192 4.60 5.49 -19.42
CA LEU A 192 3.22 5.11 -19.12
C LEU A 192 2.28 6.33 -18.99
N MET A 193 2.80 7.48 -18.55
CA MET A 193 2.05 8.70 -18.27
C MET A 193 2.79 9.93 -18.84
N PRO A 194 2.70 10.15 -20.17
CA PRO A 194 3.48 11.19 -20.85
C PRO A 194 2.97 12.62 -20.61
N ASP A 195 1.73 12.80 -20.15
CA ASP A 195 1.15 14.13 -19.90
C ASP A 195 1.76 14.78 -18.64
N GLU A 196 2.80 15.59 -18.86
CA GLU A 196 3.49 16.32 -17.79
C GLU A 196 2.68 17.49 -17.23
N ASP A 197 1.74 18.04 -17.99
CA ASP A 197 0.91 19.16 -17.57
C ASP A 197 -0.18 18.68 -16.59
N ALA A 198 -0.84 17.58 -16.92
CA ALA A 198 -1.82 16.95 -16.02
C ALA A 198 -1.14 16.28 -14.81
N TYR A 199 0.06 15.72 -15.02
CA TYR A 199 0.83 15.00 -14.00
C TYR A 199 2.29 15.48 -13.92
N PRO A 200 2.55 16.66 -13.34
CA PRO A 200 3.92 17.16 -13.15
C PRO A 200 4.78 16.22 -12.32
N ASN A 201 4.17 15.55 -11.34
CA ASN A 201 4.74 14.43 -10.61
C ASN A 201 3.74 13.27 -10.57
N PRO A 202 3.84 12.28 -11.48
CA PRO A 202 2.87 11.17 -11.53
C PRO A 202 2.86 10.34 -10.25
N LEU A 203 3.98 10.26 -9.52
CA LEU A 203 4.09 9.51 -8.26
C LEU A 203 3.15 10.02 -7.18
N ASP A 204 2.76 11.30 -7.20
CA ASP A 204 1.81 11.86 -6.24
C ASP A 204 0.43 11.18 -6.31
N PHE A 205 0.05 10.65 -7.47
CA PHE A 205 -1.23 9.97 -7.69
C PHE A 205 -1.07 8.45 -7.75
N VAL A 206 -0.03 7.97 -8.44
CA VAL A 206 0.21 6.53 -8.62
C VAL A 206 0.46 5.86 -7.28
N ILE A 207 1.40 6.34 -6.46
CA ILE A 207 1.70 5.69 -5.16
C ILE A 207 0.47 5.69 -4.25
N THR A 208 -0.26 6.81 -4.22
CA THR A 208 -1.47 6.94 -3.41
C THR A 208 -2.51 5.89 -3.77
N THR A 209 -2.72 5.69 -5.07
CA THR A 209 -3.84 4.87 -5.56
C THR A 209 -3.44 3.41 -5.62
N TRP A 210 -2.26 3.11 -6.15
CA TRP A 210 -1.82 1.75 -6.43
C TRP A 210 -1.39 1.00 -5.17
N GLU A 211 -0.60 1.60 -4.25
CA GLU A 211 0.10 0.86 -3.19
C GLU A 211 -0.85 0.12 -2.24
N VAL A 212 -1.94 0.77 -1.84
CA VAL A 212 -2.96 0.15 -1.00
C VAL A 212 -3.83 -0.77 -1.84
N LEU A 213 -4.20 -0.35 -3.04
CA LEU A 213 -5.15 -1.09 -3.88
C LEU A 213 -4.62 -2.47 -4.28
N TRP A 214 -3.35 -2.59 -4.70
CA TRP A 214 -2.84 -3.91 -5.14
C TRP A 214 -2.81 -4.92 -3.99
N ARG A 215 -2.56 -4.46 -2.75
CA ARG A 215 -2.62 -5.33 -1.57
C ARG A 215 -4.05 -5.77 -1.29
N VAL A 216 -5.01 -4.84 -1.35
CA VAL A 216 -6.44 -5.13 -1.17
C VAL A 216 -6.92 -6.12 -2.22
N VAL A 217 -6.56 -5.91 -3.49
CA VAL A 217 -6.88 -6.83 -4.60
C VAL A 217 -6.25 -8.19 -4.34
N GLY A 218 -4.96 -8.26 -3.97
CA GLY A 218 -4.28 -9.53 -3.71
C GLY A 218 -4.93 -10.34 -2.59
N VAL A 219 -5.25 -9.69 -1.47
CA VAL A 219 -5.96 -10.32 -0.34
C VAL A 219 -7.37 -10.74 -0.75
N THR A 220 -8.10 -9.90 -1.49
CA THR A 220 -9.45 -10.21 -1.97
C THR A 220 -9.44 -11.42 -2.89
N VAL A 221 -8.52 -11.50 -3.84
CA VAL A 221 -8.38 -12.65 -4.75
C VAL A 221 -8.06 -13.93 -3.98
N ALA A 222 -7.19 -13.87 -2.96
CA ALA A 222 -6.90 -15.01 -2.11
C ALA A 222 -8.13 -15.49 -1.33
N HIS A 223 -8.91 -14.57 -0.76
CA HIS A 223 -10.18 -14.89 -0.08
C HIS A 223 -11.20 -15.50 -1.04
N VAL A 224 -11.38 -14.90 -2.22
CA VAL A 224 -12.32 -15.34 -3.25
C VAL A 224 -11.99 -16.73 -3.77
N HIS A 225 -10.70 -17.05 -3.94
CA HIS A 225 -10.25 -18.37 -4.36
C HIS A 225 -10.55 -19.45 -3.29
N ALA A 226 -10.54 -19.09 -2.01
CA ALA A 226 -10.76 -20.02 -0.91
C ALA A 226 -12.25 -20.21 -0.52
N ASP A 227 -13.13 -19.29 -0.92
CA ASP A 227 -14.54 -19.26 -0.54
C ASP A 227 -15.47 -19.23 -1.77
N ALA A 228 -16.24 -20.30 -1.97
CA ALA A 228 -17.20 -20.40 -3.07
C ALA A 228 -18.29 -19.32 -3.01
N VAL A 229 -18.70 -18.90 -1.81
CA VAL A 229 -19.71 -17.82 -1.64
C VAL A 229 -19.14 -16.49 -2.10
N ALA A 230 -17.86 -16.23 -1.78
CA ALA A 230 -17.15 -15.07 -2.28
C ALA A 230 -17.05 -15.10 -3.81
N CYS A 231 -16.68 -16.24 -4.39
CA CYS A 231 -16.61 -16.40 -5.85
C CYS A 231 -17.93 -16.05 -6.54
N GLU A 232 -19.06 -16.51 -6.01
CA GLU A 232 -20.38 -16.16 -6.54
C GLU A 232 -20.70 -14.67 -6.41
N ALA A 233 -20.43 -14.06 -5.24
CA ALA A 233 -20.69 -12.64 -5.03
C ALA A 233 -19.91 -11.73 -6.01
N PHE A 234 -18.65 -12.07 -6.30
CA PHE A 234 -17.85 -11.33 -7.28
C PHE A 234 -18.23 -11.64 -8.73
N ARG A 235 -18.71 -12.86 -9.02
CA ARG A 235 -19.29 -13.18 -10.34
C ARG A 235 -20.54 -12.36 -10.62
N ASP A 236 -21.46 -12.30 -9.66
CA ASP A 236 -22.69 -11.51 -9.79
C ASP A 236 -22.37 -10.02 -10.04
N LEU A 237 -21.34 -9.49 -9.36
CA LEU A 237 -20.84 -8.13 -9.58
C LEU A 237 -20.25 -7.94 -10.98
N ASN A 238 -19.49 -8.91 -11.48
CA ASN A 238 -18.89 -8.86 -12.81
C ASN A 238 -19.96 -8.91 -13.92
N GLU A 239 -21.02 -9.70 -13.74
CA GLU A 239 -22.12 -9.79 -14.70
C GLU A 239 -22.99 -8.52 -14.73
N ASN A 240 -23.18 -7.87 -13.59
CA ASN A 240 -23.97 -6.64 -13.47
C ASN A 240 -23.24 -5.58 -12.65
N PRO A 241 -22.18 -4.95 -13.23
CA PRO A 241 -21.34 -4.04 -12.48
C PRO A 241 -22.11 -2.78 -12.09
N GLY A 242 -22.06 -2.43 -10.81
CA GLY A 242 -22.74 -1.26 -10.29
C GLY A 242 -22.77 -1.21 -8.77
N PHE A 243 -23.03 -0.02 -8.24
CA PHE A 243 -22.99 0.23 -6.79
C PHE A 243 -24.03 -0.59 -6.01
N LEU A 244 -25.24 -0.78 -6.57
CA LEU A 244 -26.26 -1.59 -5.93
C LEU A 244 -25.82 -3.06 -5.84
N GLN A 245 -25.24 -3.60 -6.91
CA GLN A 245 -24.77 -4.98 -6.95
C GLN A 245 -23.55 -5.19 -6.02
N PHE A 246 -22.65 -4.21 -5.95
CA PHE A 246 -21.51 -4.22 -5.03
C PHE A 246 -21.95 -4.38 -3.56
N ARG A 247 -23.07 -3.75 -3.21
CA ARG A 247 -23.65 -3.80 -1.86
C ARG A 247 -24.66 -4.92 -1.64
N ALA A 248 -25.18 -5.51 -2.71
CA ALA A 248 -26.24 -6.49 -2.63
C ALA A 248 -25.75 -7.74 -1.89
N ALA A 249 -26.30 -7.97 -0.71
CA ALA A 249 -26.31 -9.29 -0.11
C ALA A 249 -27.36 -10.13 -0.84
N ARG A 250 -27.06 -11.40 -1.13
CA ARG A 250 -28.05 -12.28 -1.78
C ARG A 250 -29.27 -12.51 -0.86
N LEU A 251 -30.36 -12.96 -1.48
CA LEU A 251 -31.73 -13.09 -0.91
C LEU A 251 -31.81 -13.84 0.44
N ALA A 252 -30.85 -14.72 0.74
CA ALA A 252 -30.64 -15.17 2.11
C ALA A 252 -29.80 -14.12 2.83
N ARG A 253 -30.42 -13.33 3.73
CA ARG A 253 -29.86 -12.21 4.53
C ARG A 253 -28.54 -12.50 5.31
N THR A 254 -27.92 -13.66 5.09
CA THR A 254 -26.72 -14.16 5.75
C THR A 254 -25.50 -14.23 4.83
N SER A 255 -25.65 -14.15 3.50
CA SER A 255 -24.49 -14.23 2.59
C SER A 255 -23.78 -12.87 2.45
N PRO A 256 -22.45 -12.78 2.65
CA PRO A 256 -21.71 -11.54 2.48
C PRO A 256 -21.76 -11.03 1.04
N SER A 257 -21.80 -9.71 0.85
CA SER A 257 -21.67 -9.06 -0.47
C SER A 257 -20.20 -8.85 -0.84
N ALA A 258 -19.93 -8.48 -2.10
CA ALA A 258 -18.58 -8.08 -2.53
C ALA A 258 -18.01 -6.94 -1.66
N GLU A 259 -18.84 -5.97 -1.26
CA GLU A 259 -18.46 -4.90 -0.31
C GLU A 259 -17.96 -5.46 1.03
N HIS A 260 -18.56 -6.53 1.55
CA HIS A 260 -18.11 -7.14 2.81
C HIS A 260 -16.71 -7.73 2.68
N TYR A 261 -16.43 -8.47 1.60
CA TYR A 261 -15.12 -9.05 1.37
C TYR A 261 -14.03 -7.99 1.14
N ILE A 262 -14.34 -6.93 0.38
CA ILE A 262 -13.39 -5.82 0.18
C ILE A 262 -13.11 -5.09 1.50
N ASN A 263 -14.15 -4.85 2.32
CA ASN A 263 -13.98 -4.22 3.63
C ASN A 263 -13.12 -5.06 4.58
N GLU A 264 -13.25 -6.39 4.53
CA GLU A 264 -12.40 -7.28 5.31
C GLU A 264 -10.96 -7.28 4.78
N ALA A 265 -10.75 -7.32 3.46
CA ALA A 265 -9.41 -7.18 2.86
C ALA A 265 -8.75 -5.83 3.24
N LEU A 266 -9.52 -4.74 3.28
CA LEU A 266 -9.03 -3.44 3.77
C LEU A 266 -8.62 -3.47 5.23
N ARG A 267 -9.36 -4.21 6.08
CA ARG A 267 -9.01 -4.43 7.48
C ARG A 267 -7.70 -5.21 7.58
N ASP A 268 -7.56 -6.31 6.85
CA ASP A 268 -6.35 -7.15 6.84
C ASP A 268 -5.11 -6.34 6.43
N VAL A 269 -5.21 -5.56 5.35
CA VAL A 269 -4.11 -4.69 4.87
C VAL A 269 -3.75 -3.58 5.86
N SER A 270 -4.72 -3.09 6.63
CA SER A 270 -4.52 -2.03 7.62
C SER A 270 -3.95 -2.54 8.95
N THR A 271 -4.07 -3.84 9.24
CA THR A 271 -3.47 -4.42 10.44
C THR A 271 -1.97 -4.63 10.25
N PRO A 272 -1.10 -4.05 11.10
CA PRO A 272 0.32 -4.36 11.04
C PRO A 272 0.49 -5.84 11.36
N PHE A 273 1.12 -6.59 10.44
CA PHE A 273 1.51 -7.98 10.68
C PHE A 273 2.20 -8.05 12.05
N PRO A 274 1.66 -8.83 13.01
CA PRO A 274 2.41 -9.11 14.23
C PRO A 274 3.72 -9.75 13.79
N GLY A 275 4.84 -9.24 14.28
CA GLY A 275 6.20 -9.56 13.82
C GLY A 275 6.57 -11.04 13.96
N GLY A 276 6.01 -11.88 13.09
CA GLY A 276 6.43 -13.25 12.87
C GLY A 276 7.63 -13.21 11.95
N SER A 277 8.80 -13.52 12.50
CA SER A 277 9.90 -14.04 11.70
C SER A 277 9.35 -15.13 10.78
N PRO A 278 9.67 -15.13 9.48
CA PRO A 278 9.27 -16.24 8.61
C PRO A 278 9.80 -17.54 9.22
N PRO A 279 9.00 -18.63 9.20
CA PRO A 279 9.48 -19.92 9.65
C PRO A 279 10.75 -20.27 8.88
N SER A 280 11.81 -20.60 9.62
CA SER A 280 13.04 -21.10 9.03
C SER A 280 12.71 -22.30 8.14
N PRO A 281 13.17 -22.33 6.88
CA PRO A 281 12.92 -23.47 6.01
C PRO A 281 13.66 -24.68 6.59
N SER A 282 12.91 -25.59 7.20
CA SER A 282 13.35 -26.96 7.44
C SER A 282 13.19 -27.71 6.11
N TYR A 283 14.28 -27.81 5.36
CA TYR A 283 14.36 -28.79 4.28
C TYR A 283 14.78 -30.16 4.87
N PRO A 284 14.14 -31.27 4.47
CA PRO A 284 14.73 -32.60 4.56
C PRO A 284 15.86 -32.78 3.53
#